data_AF-A0A524L7U6-F1
#
_entry.id   AF-A0A524L7U6-F1
#
_cell.length_a   1.000
_cell.length_b   1.000
_cell.length_c   1.000
_cell.angle_alpha   90.00
_cell.angle_beta   90.00
_cell.angle_gamma   90.00
#
_symmetry.space_group_name_H-M   'P 1'
#
loop_
_entity.id
_entity.type
_entity.pdbx_description
1 polymer ?
#
loop_
_entity_poly.entity_id
_entity_poly.type
_entity_poly.pdbx_seq_one_letter_code
_entity_poly.pdbx_strand_id
1 'polypeptide(L)'
;MIKWIWFLLFTGLLVSCQPGGAKMQHRGETGELIDLDQVRINIQFLASDALEGREAASNAEKVASLYLASELEKYGVLPYDSLNNSYFQNIDMRVVSYRADPEFEIVDASGKTLHRFQQGVDFVGYPRYYQTIDTIAPLVFAGYGITAEEYDYDDYKNIDAMG
;
A
#
# COMPACT_ATOMS: atom_id res chain seq x y z
N MET A 1 -62.65 29.71 -56.71
CA MET A 1 -61.70 28.98 -55.83
C MET A 1 -60.37 29.70 -55.89
N ILE A 2 -59.61 29.74 -54.80
CA ILE A 2 -58.52 30.70 -54.46
C ILE A 2 -59.08 31.91 -53.71
N LYS A 3 -59.22 31.70 -52.41
CA LYS A 3 -59.56 32.69 -51.39
C LYS A 3 -58.48 32.61 -50.31
N TRP A 4 -57.90 33.77 -49.98
CA TRP A 4 -57.46 34.12 -48.63
C TRP A 4 -56.08 33.61 -48.19
N ILE A 5 -55.04 34.10 -48.86
CA ILE A 5 -53.72 34.29 -48.22
C ILE A 5 -53.68 35.77 -47.83
N TRP A 6 -53.34 36.07 -46.56
CA TRP A 6 -53.13 37.40 -45.95
C TRP A 6 -54.12 37.92 -44.89
N PHE A 7 -54.75 37.14 -44.02
CA PHE A 7 -55.35 37.78 -42.84
C PHE A 7 -55.27 36.93 -41.55
N LEU A 8 -54.40 37.43 -40.66
CA LEU A 8 -54.54 37.46 -39.20
C LEU A 8 -54.12 36.27 -38.32
N LEU A 9 -53.57 36.72 -37.18
CA LEU A 9 -53.40 36.08 -35.86
C LEU A 9 -51.99 35.51 -35.62
N PHE A 10 -51.06 36.25 -35.00
CA PHE A 10 -51.16 37.03 -33.75
C PHE A 10 -51.55 36.15 -32.54
N THR A 11 -50.62 35.29 -32.13
CA THR A 11 -50.45 34.72 -30.77
C THR A 11 -49.02 34.16 -30.77
N GLY A 12 -48.00 34.75 -30.15
CA GLY A 12 -48.00 35.17 -28.76
C GLY A 12 -48.00 33.93 -27.88
N LEU A 13 -46.85 33.28 -27.69
CA LEU A 13 -46.46 32.73 -26.38
C LEU A 13 -44.94 32.45 -26.35
N LEU A 14 -44.29 33.22 -25.49
CA LEU A 14 -43.05 32.88 -24.80
C LEU A 14 -43.19 31.54 -24.06
N VAL A 15 -42.06 31.04 -23.54
CA VAL A 15 -41.83 29.80 -22.77
C VAL A 15 -41.40 28.65 -23.70
N SER A 16 -40.14 28.24 -23.76
CA SER A 16 -39.32 27.80 -22.62
C SER A 16 -37.84 28.03 -22.93
N CYS A 17 -37.24 29.01 -22.26
CA CYS A 17 -35.83 28.87 -21.88
C CYS A 17 -35.84 27.78 -20.81
N GLN A 18 -35.66 26.53 -21.24
CA GLN A 18 -35.35 25.48 -20.30
C GLN A 18 -33.91 25.76 -19.87
N PRO A 19 -33.62 25.98 -18.57
CA PRO A 19 -32.36 25.52 -18.05
C PRO A 19 -32.46 24.01 -18.12
N GLY A 20 -32.21 23.47 -19.31
CA GLY A 20 -31.68 22.14 -19.42
C GLY A 20 -30.38 22.19 -18.68
N GLY A 21 -30.44 22.02 -17.35
CA GLY A 21 -29.46 21.26 -16.64
C GLY A 21 -29.45 19.90 -17.31
N ALA A 22 -28.85 19.83 -18.50
CA ALA A 22 -28.08 18.69 -18.89
C ALA A 22 -27.15 18.52 -17.69
N LYS A 23 -27.53 17.61 -16.79
CA LYS A 23 -26.53 16.88 -16.05
C LYS A 23 -25.61 16.40 -17.15
N MET A 24 -24.48 17.10 -17.29
CA MET A 24 -23.34 16.65 -18.04
C MET A 24 -22.97 15.33 -17.40
N GLN A 25 -23.62 14.27 -17.87
CA GLN A 25 -23.24 12.92 -17.57
C GLN A 25 -22.01 12.70 -18.42
N HIS A 26 -20.89 13.27 -17.97
CA HIS A 26 -19.57 12.80 -18.31
C HIS A 26 -19.38 11.42 -17.65
N ARG A 27 -20.22 10.46 -18.02
CA ARG A 27 -19.87 9.06 -17.96
C ARG A 27 -19.15 8.82 -19.28
N GLY A 28 -17.88 9.22 -19.32
CA GLY A 28 -17.01 8.86 -20.43
C GLY A 28 -17.04 7.35 -20.62
N GLU A 29 -16.85 6.91 -21.85
CA GLU A 29 -16.77 5.51 -22.31
C GLU A 29 -15.79 4.65 -21.49
N THR A 30 -14.95 5.25 -20.63
CA THR A 30 -14.07 4.58 -19.67
C THR A 30 -14.78 3.94 -18.47
N GLY A 31 -16.00 4.36 -18.14
CA GLY A 31 -16.79 3.77 -17.04
C GLY A 31 -17.33 2.36 -17.35
N GLU A 32 -17.15 1.87 -18.58
CA GLU A 32 -17.56 0.54 -19.02
C GLU A 32 -16.37 -0.43 -19.15
N LEU A 33 -15.12 0.07 -19.14
CA LEU A 33 -13.90 -0.73 -19.27
C LEU A 33 -13.35 -1.26 -17.94
N ILE A 34 -13.69 -0.62 -16.81
CA ILE A 34 -13.25 -1.04 -15.48
C ILE A 34 -14.43 -1.67 -14.75
N ASP A 35 -14.36 -2.98 -14.55
CA ASP A 35 -15.29 -3.71 -13.71
C ASP A 35 -14.89 -3.56 -12.23
N LEU A 36 -15.67 -2.75 -11.50
CA LEU A 36 -15.45 -2.49 -10.07
C LEU A 36 -15.64 -3.75 -9.21
N ASP A 37 -16.48 -4.69 -9.63
CA ASP A 37 -16.69 -5.92 -8.88
C ASP A 37 -15.48 -6.84 -9.04
N GLN A 38 -14.89 -6.92 -10.23
CA GLN A 38 -13.64 -7.65 -10.46
C GLN A 38 -12.46 -7.06 -9.66
N VAL A 39 -12.34 -5.72 -9.62
CA VAL A 39 -11.34 -5.04 -8.78
C VAL A 39 -11.55 -5.40 -7.30
N ARG A 40 -12.80 -5.37 -6.83
CA ARG A 40 -13.13 -5.72 -5.43
C ARG A 40 -12.75 -7.16 -5.11
N ILE A 41 -13.08 -8.12 -5.99
CA ILE A 41 -12.76 -9.54 -5.82
C ILE A 41 -11.23 -9.74 -5.72
N ASN A 42 -10.47 -9.10 -6.60
CA ASN A 42 -9.00 -9.19 -6.59
C ASN A 42 -8.42 -8.66 -5.28
N ILE A 43 -8.89 -7.49 -4.81
CA ILE A 43 -8.46 -6.90 -3.53
C ILE A 43 -8.84 -7.82 -2.37
N GLN A 44 -10.07 -8.36 -2.36
CA GLN A 44 -10.56 -9.24 -1.29
C GLN A 44 -9.74 -10.51 -1.18
N PHE A 45 -9.44 -11.16 -2.30
CA PHE A 45 -8.61 -12.37 -2.28
C PHE A 45 -7.19 -12.05 -1.80
N LEU A 46 -6.55 -11.04 -2.38
CA LEU A 46 -5.19 -10.67 -2.01
C LEU A 46 -5.11 -10.26 -0.54
N ALA A 47 -6.09 -9.54 0.00
CA ALA A 47 -6.12 -9.11 1.40
C ALA A 47 -6.76 -10.14 2.36
N SER A 48 -7.06 -11.36 1.89
CA SER A 48 -7.72 -12.36 2.73
C SER A 48 -6.77 -13.01 3.73
N ASP A 49 -7.33 -13.46 4.85
CA ASP A 49 -6.63 -14.24 5.86
C ASP A 49 -6.00 -15.53 5.28
N ALA A 50 -6.52 -16.04 4.16
CA ALA A 50 -5.96 -17.21 3.48
C ALA A 50 -4.52 -17.00 2.97
N LEU A 51 -4.11 -15.74 2.79
CA LEU A 51 -2.71 -15.43 2.50
C LEU A 51 -1.91 -15.13 3.76
N GLU A 52 -2.50 -14.90 4.93
CA GLU A 52 -1.78 -14.62 6.18
C GLU A 52 -0.79 -13.41 6.10
N GLY A 53 -0.85 -12.63 5.02
CA GLY A 53 0.16 -11.65 4.62
C GLY A 53 0.73 -11.92 3.22
N ARG A 54 1.70 -11.12 2.79
CA ARG A 54 2.42 -11.31 1.51
C ARG A 54 3.88 -10.90 1.65
N GLU A 55 4.48 -11.28 2.78
CA GLU A 55 5.90 -11.00 3.03
C GLU A 55 6.74 -11.65 1.92
N ALA A 56 7.75 -10.93 1.44
CA ALA A 56 8.60 -11.42 0.36
C ALA A 56 9.27 -12.74 0.75
N ALA A 57 9.36 -13.68 -0.20
CA ALA A 57 9.84 -15.05 0.02
C ALA A 57 8.99 -15.92 0.95
N SER A 58 7.79 -15.48 1.35
CA SER A 58 6.80 -16.34 2.03
C SER A 58 6.05 -17.25 1.04
N ASN A 59 5.43 -18.32 1.55
CA ASN A 59 4.55 -19.15 0.72
C ASN A 59 3.35 -18.34 0.18
N ALA A 60 2.83 -17.41 0.97
CA ALA A 60 1.70 -16.57 0.59
C ALA A 60 2.02 -15.59 -0.54
N GLU A 61 3.23 -15.01 -0.53
CA GLU A 61 3.71 -14.21 -1.66
C GLU A 61 3.75 -15.06 -2.94
N LYS A 62 4.26 -16.29 -2.87
CA LYS A 62 4.25 -17.20 -4.03
C LYS A 62 2.83 -17.50 -4.56
N VAL A 63 1.86 -17.71 -3.67
CA VAL A 63 0.45 -17.88 -4.04
C VAL A 63 -0.10 -16.62 -4.69
N ALA A 64 0.18 -15.43 -4.14
CA ALA A 64 -0.24 -14.16 -4.70
C ALA A 64 0.37 -13.92 -6.10
N SER A 65 1.65 -14.24 -6.28
CA SER A 65 2.35 -14.11 -7.56
C SER A 65 1.77 -15.04 -8.63
N LEU A 66 1.43 -16.29 -8.26
CA LEU A 66 0.73 -17.22 -9.16
C LEU A 66 -0.68 -16.72 -9.51
N TYR A 67 -1.42 -16.19 -8.54
CA TYR A 67 -2.74 -15.59 -8.77
C TYR A 67 -2.66 -14.43 -9.77
N LEU A 68 -1.71 -13.51 -9.58
CA LEU A 68 -1.52 -12.38 -10.48
C LEU A 68 -1.13 -12.84 -11.90
N ALA A 69 -0.24 -13.82 -12.03
CA ALA A 69 0.09 -14.40 -13.33
C ALA A 69 -1.16 -15.00 -14.02
N SER A 70 -2.02 -15.71 -13.27
CA SER A 70 -3.26 -16.27 -13.82
C SER A 70 -4.27 -15.20 -14.25
N GLU A 71 -4.39 -14.10 -13.51
CA GLU A 71 -5.25 -12.98 -13.90
C GLU A 71 -4.70 -12.25 -15.12
N LEU A 72 -3.38 -12.05 -15.22
CA LEU A 72 -2.74 -11.48 -16.41
C LEU A 72 -2.99 -12.34 -17.66
N GLU A 73 -2.83 -13.66 -17.54
CA GLU A 73 -3.10 -14.61 -18.61
C GLU A 73 -4.58 -14.57 -19.04
N LYS A 74 -5.51 -14.55 -18.08
CA LYS A 74 -6.96 -14.40 -18.31
C LYS A 74 -7.29 -13.10 -19.05
N TYR A 75 -6.57 -12.02 -18.79
CA TYR A 75 -6.72 -10.75 -19.50
C TYR A 75 -6.02 -10.72 -20.87
N GLY A 76 -5.33 -11.79 -21.28
CA GLY A 76 -4.63 -11.87 -22.55
C GLY A 76 -3.31 -11.09 -22.58
N VAL A 77 -2.77 -10.72 -21.42
CA VAL A 77 -1.46 -10.08 -21.33
C VAL A 77 -0.40 -11.12 -21.67
N LEU A 78 0.49 -10.80 -22.61
CA LEU A 78 1.59 -11.69 -22.97
C LEU A 78 2.67 -11.66 -21.88
N PRO A 79 3.30 -12.81 -21.58
CA PRO A 79 4.41 -12.84 -20.64
C PRO A 79 5.61 -12.09 -21.23
N TYR A 80 6.56 -11.72 -20.37
CA TYR A 80 7.70 -10.94 -20.81
C TYR A 80 8.70 -11.84 -21.54
N ASP A 81 8.96 -11.52 -22.80
CA ASP A 81 9.81 -12.29 -23.73
C ASP A 81 11.24 -12.48 -23.21
N SER A 82 11.81 -11.42 -22.66
CA SER A 82 13.18 -11.36 -22.13
C SER A 82 13.35 -12.14 -20.82
N LEU A 83 12.25 -12.64 -20.24
CA LEU A 83 12.25 -13.57 -19.11
C LEU A 83 11.87 -14.99 -19.55
N ASN A 84 12.24 -15.40 -20.77
CA ASN A 84 11.91 -16.70 -21.35
C ASN A 84 10.38 -16.92 -21.46
N ASN A 85 9.65 -15.88 -21.88
CA ASN A 85 8.18 -15.89 -21.91
C ASN A 85 7.55 -16.23 -20.56
N SER A 86 8.04 -15.59 -19.48
CA SER A 86 7.55 -15.77 -18.11
C SER A 86 6.84 -14.53 -17.59
N TYR A 87 5.86 -14.71 -16.70
CA TYR A 87 5.27 -13.64 -15.89
C TYR A 87 6.09 -13.34 -14.62
N PHE A 88 7.10 -14.17 -14.32
CA PHE A 88 7.86 -14.11 -13.07
C PHE A 88 9.26 -13.53 -13.28
N GLN A 89 9.60 -12.54 -12.46
CA GLN A 89 10.96 -12.07 -12.26
C GLN A 89 11.53 -12.71 -10.99
N ASN A 90 12.47 -13.65 -11.17
CA ASN A 90 13.14 -14.27 -10.03
C ASN A 90 14.25 -13.34 -9.51
N ILE A 91 14.29 -13.15 -8.19
CA ILE A 91 15.30 -12.33 -7.50
C ILE A 91 15.87 -13.17 -6.37
N ASP A 92 17.20 -13.18 -6.24
CA ASP A 92 17.86 -13.84 -5.11
C ASP A 92 17.66 -13.00 -3.84
N MET A 93 16.92 -13.56 -2.90
CA MET A 93 16.62 -12.92 -1.62
C MET A 93 17.40 -13.55 -0.48
N ARG A 94 17.85 -12.69 0.43
CA ARG A 94 18.45 -13.09 1.70
C ARG A 94 17.39 -12.92 2.78
N VAL A 95 17.02 -14.03 3.43
CA VAL A 95 16.08 -14.05 4.54
C VAL A 95 16.87 -14.19 5.84
N VAL A 96 16.57 -13.33 6.82
CA VAL A 96 17.09 -13.43 8.18
C VAL A 96 15.90 -13.57 9.11
N SER A 97 15.95 -14.57 9.99
CA SER A 97 14.92 -14.81 10.98
C SER A 97 15.55 -14.95 12.37
N TYR A 98 14.71 -14.75 13.39
CA TYR A 98 15.09 -15.01 14.76
C TYR A 98 15.20 -16.52 15.02
N ARG A 99 16.26 -16.92 15.75
CA ARG A 99 16.35 -18.28 16.31
C ARG A 99 15.52 -18.45 17.58
N ALA A 100 15.35 -17.36 18.32
CA ALA A 100 14.53 -17.22 19.51
C ALA A 100 14.06 -15.75 19.57
N ASP A 101 12.93 -15.49 20.22
CA ASP A 101 12.40 -14.13 20.35
C ASP A 101 13.45 -13.22 21.02
N PRO A 102 13.66 -11.99 20.51
CA PRO A 102 14.55 -11.05 21.14
C PRO A 102 14.08 -10.73 22.55
N GLU A 103 15.03 -10.61 23.47
CA GLU A 103 14.77 -10.17 24.84
C GLU A 103 15.18 -8.71 25.00
N PHE A 104 14.30 -7.92 25.61
CA PHE A 104 14.61 -6.55 25.98
C PHE A 104 14.14 -6.27 27.41
N GLU A 105 15.03 -5.75 28.22
CA GLU A 105 14.76 -5.40 29.61
C GLU A 105 15.47 -4.11 30.02
N ILE A 106 14.86 -3.40 30.97
CA ILE A 106 15.50 -2.32 31.70
C ILE A 106 15.96 -2.88 33.04
N VAL A 107 17.24 -2.70 33.34
CA VAL A 107 17.88 -3.09 34.60
C VAL A 107 18.37 -1.86 35.35
N ASP A 108 18.47 -1.95 36.68
CA ASP A 108 19.13 -0.91 37.48
C ASP A 108 20.66 -1.07 37.48
N ALA A 109 21.36 -0.15 38.14
CA ALA A 109 22.83 -0.17 38.25
C ALA A 109 23.41 -1.42 38.94
N SER A 110 22.59 -2.21 39.65
CA SER A 110 22.99 -3.47 40.26
C SER A 110 22.73 -4.69 39.35
N GLY A 111 22.17 -4.47 38.15
CA GLY A 111 21.78 -5.53 37.22
C GLY A 111 20.43 -6.17 37.56
N LYS A 112 19.65 -5.59 38.48
CA LYS A 112 18.32 -6.10 38.79
C LYS A 112 17.33 -5.63 37.73
N THR A 113 16.60 -6.57 37.14
CA THR A 113 15.51 -6.27 36.20
C THR A 113 14.45 -5.39 36.87
N LEU A 114 14.22 -4.21 36.29
CA LEU A 114 13.15 -3.29 36.64
C LEU A 114 11.90 -3.53 35.79
N HIS A 115 12.10 -3.85 34.51
CA HIS A 115 11.01 -4.12 33.58
C HIS A 115 11.48 -5.03 32.45
N ARG A 116 10.60 -5.94 32.01
CA ARG A 116 10.82 -6.82 30.86
C ARG A 116 9.75 -6.53 29.82
N PHE A 117 10.16 -6.34 28.58
CA PHE A 117 9.28 -6.07 27.46
C PHE A 117 8.93 -7.35 26.71
N GLN A 118 7.71 -7.41 26.17
CA GLN A 118 7.23 -8.51 25.35
C GLN A 118 7.38 -8.17 23.85
N GLN A 119 8.16 -8.98 23.13
CA GLN A 119 8.28 -8.88 21.68
C GLN A 119 6.89 -9.03 21.00
N GLY A 120 6.63 -8.20 20.00
CA GLY A 120 5.37 -8.15 19.27
C GLY A 120 4.23 -7.44 20.00
N VAL A 121 4.43 -7.03 21.26
CA VAL A 121 3.46 -6.27 22.05
C VAL A 121 4.03 -4.90 22.41
N ASP A 122 5.14 -4.88 23.13
CA ASP A 122 5.75 -3.64 23.62
C ASP A 122 6.83 -3.11 22.68
N PHE A 123 7.47 -4.01 21.92
CA PHE A 123 8.49 -3.66 20.94
C PHE A 123 8.51 -4.66 19.79
N VAL A 124 9.10 -4.23 18.67
CA VAL A 124 9.38 -5.11 17.53
C VAL A 124 10.85 -4.98 17.20
N GLY A 125 11.63 -6.01 17.55
CA GLY A 125 12.93 -6.21 16.94
C GLY A 125 12.78 -6.65 15.48
N TYR A 126 13.62 -6.11 14.60
CA TYR A 126 13.82 -6.65 13.25
C TYR A 126 15.23 -7.23 13.10
N PRO A 127 15.38 -8.48 12.62
CA PRO A 127 16.68 -9.10 12.47
C PRO A 127 17.38 -8.51 11.24
N ARG A 128 18.40 -7.68 11.45
CA ARG A 128 19.11 -7.00 10.36
C ARG A 128 20.50 -7.61 10.04
N TYR A 129 21.07 -8.35 10.99
CA TYR A 129 22.40 -8.92 10.90
C TYR A 129 22.39 -10.40 11.31
N TYR A 130 23.37 -11.15 10.83
CA TYR A 130 23.57 -12.58 11.17
C TYR A 130 24.20 -12.82 12.55
N GLN A 131 24.54 -11.75 13.26
CA GLN A 131 25.20 -11.82 14.55
C GLN A 131 24.16 -11.69 15.67
N THR A 132 24.25 -12.59 16.64
CA THR A 132 23.54 -12.42 17.90
C THR A 132 24.26 -11.35 18.70
N ILE A 133 23.51 -10.34 19.15
CA ILE A 133 24.01 -9.30 20.05
C ILE A 133 23.38 -9.55 21.43
N ASP A 134 24.23 -9.60 22.44
CA ASP A 134 23.85 -9.65 23.84
C ASP A 134 24.67 -8.56 24.56
N THR A 135 24.00 -7.51 25.03
CA THR A 135 24.67 -6.33 25.56
C THR A 135 23.78 -5.59 26.57
N ILE A 136 24.44 -4.91 27.52
CA ILE A 136 23.82 -3.98 28.46
C ILE A 136 24.44 -2.61 28.19
N ALA A 137 23.61 -1.63 27.86
CA ALA A 137 24.04 -0.27 27.54
C ALA A 137 23.09 0.77 28.17
N PRO A 138 23.54 2.02 28.32
CA PRO A 138 22.66 3.11 28.74
C PRO A 138 21.48 3.30 27.78
N LEU A 139 20.29 3.54 28.34
CA LEU A 139 19.10 3.86 27.55
C LEU A 139 18.99 5.38 27.37
N VAL A 140 18.84 5.82 26.12
CA VAL A 140 18.66 7.22 25.73
C VAL A 140 17.40 7.38 24.88
N PHE A 141 16.76 8.55 24.95
CA PHE A 141 15.65 8.90 24.07
C PHE A 141 16.15 9.79 22.93
N ALA A 142 16.19 9.27 21.71
CA ALA A 142 16.77 9.92 20.54
C ALA A 142 15.74 10.44 19.53
N GLY A 143 14.57 10.91 19.98
CA GLY A 143 13.56 11.51 19.10
C GLY A 143 13.11 10.57 17.97
N TYR A 144 13.27 11.01 16.72
CA TYR A 144 12.98 10.20 15.53
C TYR A 144 14.20 9.41 15.02
N GLY A 145 15.37 9.60 15.63
CA GLY A 145 16.62 8.97 15.20
C GLY A 145 17.10 9.47 13.84
N ILE A 146 16.93 10.76 13.56
CA ILE A 146 17.26 11.36 12.26
C ILE A 146 18.42 12.35 12.42
N THR A 147 19.38 12.27 11.50
CA THR A 147 20.36 13.31 11.23
C THR A 147 20.14 13.81 9.80
N ALA A 148 19.87 15.10 9.63
CA ALA A 148 19.63 15.77 8.35
C ALA A 148 20.28 17.16 8.36
N GLU A 149 21.57 17.19 8.00
CA GLU A 149 22.40 18.40 8.02
C GLU A 149 21.86 19.51 7.10
N GLU A 150 21.26 19.12 5.97
CA GLU A 150 20.65 20.05 5.01
C GLU A 150 19.47 20.86 5.59
N TYR A 151 18.92 20.42 6.72
CA TYR A 151 17.84 21.10 7.46
C TYR A 151 18.28 21.60 8.84
N ASP A 152 19.58 21.57 9.16
CA ASP A 152 20.12 21.87 10.50
C ASP A 152 19.38 21.07 11.61
N TYR A 153 19.07 19.81 11.33
CA TYR A 153 18.34 18.92 12.23
C TYR A 153 19.17 17.69 12.60
N ASP A 154 19.33 17.43 13.89
CA ASP A 154 20.00 16.22 14.37
C ASP A 154 19.50 15.84 15.77
N ASP A 155 18.76 14.73 15.84
CA ASP A 155 18.26 14.16 17.10
C ASP A 155 19.41 13.66 18.01
N TYR A 156 20.58 13.38 17.44
CA TYR A 156 21.73 12.83 18.16
C TYR A 156 22.69 13.90 18.69
N LYS A 157 22.50 15.19 18.34
CA LYS A 157 23.47 16.28 18.60
C LYS A 157 23.95 16.40 20.05
N ASN A 158 23.11 15.99 21.02
CA ASN A 158 23.43 16.04 22.45
C ASN A 158 23.31 14.67 23.14
N ILE A 159 23.39 13.59 22.38
CA ILE A 159 23.23 12.21 22.87
C ILE A 159 24.49 11.43 22.52
N ASP A 160 25.05 10.70 23.50
CA ASP A 160 26.08 9.70 23.21
C ASP A 160 25.41 8.41 22.73
N ALA A 161 25.58 8.10 21.45
CA ALA A 161 25.00 6.94 20.78
C ALA A 161 26.06 5.93 20.33
N MET A 162 27.27 5.98 20.89
CA MET A 162 28.38 5.10 20.49
C MET A 162 28.31 3.69 21.10
N GLY A 163 27.49 3.50 22.13
CA GLY A 163 27.31 2.23 22.83
C GLY A 163 28.29 2.04 23.98
#